data_AF-A0A9E4AAE7-F1
#
_entry.id   AF-A0A9E4AAE7-F1
#
_cell.length_a   1.000
_cell.length_b   1.000
_cell.length_c   1.000
_cell.angle_alpha   90.00
_cell.angle_beta   90.00
_cell.angle_gamma   90.00
#
_symmetry.space_group_name_H-M   'P 1'
#
loop_
_entity.id
_entity.type
_entity.pdbx_description
1 polymer ?
#
loop_
_entity_poly.entity_id
_entity_poly.type
_entity_poly.pdbx_seq_one_letter_code
_entity_poly.pdbx_strand_id
1 'polypeptide(L)'
;MAADFADKSFLIVVPTQHEAEKIIQDLPAYHFEEPHLFPQWQNFLYDGIAPTKNVVAERLICLYQLLKGDRTFIVTSIQALMHKILPQSVVESAFLTLRIGDEIAPDKVVEQLLHNGYLRVDLVEVKGELARR
;
A
#
# COMPACT_ATOMS: atom_id res chain seq x y z
N MET A 1 -23.26 -14.60 15.85
CA MET A 1 -21.78 -14.51 15.88
C MET A 1 -21.16 -14.30 14.51
N ALA A 2 -21.54 -15.01 13.44
CA ALA A 2 -20.96 -14.77 12.10
C ALA A 2 -21.43 -13.48 11.41
N ALA A 3 -22.60 -12.95 11.77
CA ALA A 3 -23.18 -11.76 11.13
C ALA A 3 -22.55 -10.41 11.56
N ASP A 4 -21.92 -10.34 12.74
CA ASP A 4 -21.42 -9.07 13.31
C ASP A 4 -20.10 -8.59 12.68
N PHE A 5 -19.53 -9.40 11.80
CA PHE A 5 -18.21 -9.21 11.19
C PHE A 5 -18.28 -8.92 9.68
N ALA A 6 -19.45 -9.05 9.05
CA ALA A 6 -19.60 -8.90 7.61
C ALA A 6 -19.33 -7.48 7.09
N ASP A 7 -19.59 -6.46 7.90
CA ASP A 7 -19.50 -5.04 7.47
C ASP A 7 -18.35 -4.28 8.15
N LYS A 8 -17.40 -4.98 8.77
CA LYS A 8 -16.31 -4.36 9.53
C LYS A 8 -14.97 -4.52 8.83
N SER A 9 -14.12 -3.53 8.99
CA SER A 9 -12.69 -3.62 8.67
C SER A 9 -11.95 -4.31 9.81
N PHE A 10 -10.92 -5.09 9.48
CA PHE A 10 -10.13 -5.84 10.45
C PHE A 10 -8.64 -5.59 10.26
N LEU A 11 -7.96 -5.44 11.39
CA LEU A 11 -6.51 -5.47 11.48
C LEU A 11 -6.10 -6.73 12.26
N ILE A 12 -5.48 -7.67 11.56
CA ILE A 12 -4.95 -8.90 12.14
C ILE A 12 -3.47 -8.66 12.44
N VAL A 13 -3.10 -8.70 13.72
CA VAL A 13 -1.72 -8.51 14.17
C VAL A 13 -1.16 -9.85 14.62
N VAL A 14 -0.04 -10.25 14.03
CA VAL A 14 0.66 -11.50 14.37
C VAL A 14 2.08 -11.24 14.86
N PRO A 15 2.70 -12.22 15.57
CA PRO A 15 4.05 -12.06 16.07
C PRO A 15 5.10 -11.82 14.97
N THR A 16 5.02 -12.50 13.83
CA THR A 16 6.07 -12.47 12.79
C THR A 16 5.54 -12.11 11.40
N GLN A 17 6.44 -11.59 10.55
CA GLN A 17 6.15 -11.35 9.13
C GLN A 17 5.76 -12.64 8.40
N HIS A 18 6.44 -13.75 8.71
CA HIS A 18 6.15 -15.06 8.09
C HIS A 18 4.75 -15.56 8.40
N GLU A 19 4.28 -15.38 9.64
CA GLU A 19 2.89 -15.70 9.99
C GLU A 19 1.90 -14.79 9.27
N ALA A 20 2.23 -13.52 9.07
CA ALA A 20 1.37 -12.57 8.38
C ALA A 20 1.18 -12.98 6.91
N GLU A 21 2.27 -13.38 6.26
CA GLU A 21 2.26 -13.89 4.89
C GLU A 21 1.45 -15.18 4.76
N LYS A 22 1.57 -16.11 5.72
CA LYS A 22 0.75 -17.33 5.73
C LYS A 22 -0.74 -17.03 5.86
N ILE A 23 -1.13 -16.16 6.80
CA ILE A 23 -2.53 -15.80 6.97
C ILE A 23 -3.09 -15.15 5.69
N ILE A 24 -2.33 -14.25 5.06
CA ILE A 24 -2.75 -13.63 3.79
C ILE A 24 -3.00 -14.66 2.70
N GLN A 25 -2.20 -15.73 2.63
CA GLN A 25 -2.41 -16.82 1.67
C GLN A 25 -3.66 -17.66 1.99
N ASP A 26 -4.00 -17.81 3.27
CA ASP A 26 -5.14 -18.61 3.71
C ASP A 26 -6.49 -17.85 3.64
N LEU A 27 -6.49 -16.52 3.85
CA LEU A 27 -7.70 -15.70 3.91
C LEU A 27 -8.64 -15.81 2.69
N PRO A 28 -8.15 -15.91 1.44
CA PRO A 28 -9.01 -16.14 0.28
C PRO A 28 -9.87 -17.41 0.39
N ALA A 29 -9.36 -18.46 1.05
CA ALA A 29 -10.12 -19.71 1.26
C ALA A 29 -11.33 -19.55 2.18
N TYR A 30 -11.38 -18.46 2.96
CA TYR A 30 -12.47 -18.13 3.89
C TYR A 30 -13.36 -17.00 3.36
N HIS A 31 -13.32 -16.69 2.06
CA HIS A 31 -14.13 -15.64 1.42
C HIS A 31 -13.86 -14.22 1.95
N PHE A 32 -12.65 -13.96 2.45
CA PHE A 32 -12.20 -12.60 2.66
C PHE A 32 -11.75 -12.02 1.32
N GLU A 33 -12.52 -11.06 0.81
CA GLU A 33 -12.22 -10.36 -0.43
C GLU A 33 -11.07 -9.36 -0.18
N GLU A 34 -10.09 -9.38 -1.07
CA GLU A 34 -8.96 -8.42 -1.13
C GLU A 34 -8.20 -8.19 0.19
N PRO A 35 -7.66 -9.24 0.86
CA PRO A 35 -6.83 -9.03 2.03
C PRO A 35 -5.48 -8.42 1.65
N HIS A 36 -5.01 -7.46 2.44
CA HIS A 36 -3.77 -6.73 2.21
C HIS A 36 -2.73 -7.01 3.30
N LEU A 37 -1.50 -7.30 2.90
CA LEU A 37 -0.37 -7.40 3.81
C LEU A 37 0.21 -6.01 4.04
N PHE A 38 0.37 -5.60 5.30
CA PHE A 38 1.19 -4.46 5.69
C PHE A 38 2.56 -4.98 6.15
N PRO A 39 3.55 -5.06 5.25
CA PRO A 39 4.81 -5.73 5.55
C PRO A 39 5.71 -4.89 6.46
N GLN A 40 6.57 -5.57 7.22
CA GLN A 40 7.71 -4.94 7.87
C GLN A 40 8.72 -4.42 6.83
N TRP A 41 9.53 -3.44 7.22
CA TRP A 41 10.69 -3.09 6.39
C TRP A 41 11.68 -4.27 6.37
N GLN A 42 12.26 -4.54 5.20
CA GLN A 42 13.22 -5.64 5.01
C GLN A 42 14.63 -5.33 5.51
N ASN A 43 14.85 -4.12 6.04
CA ASN A 43 16.14 -3.65 6.52
C ASN A 43 16.27 -3.81 8.04
N PHE A 44 17.50 -4.04 8.48
CA PHE A 44 17.83 -3.88 9.89
C PHE A 44 17.90 -2.40 10.21
N LEU A 45 17.48 -2.01 11.41
CA LEU A 45 17.57 -0.63 11.88
C LEU A 45 19.00 -0.10 11.63
N TYR A 46 19.10 1.00 10.89
CA TYR A 46 20.35 1.72 10.58
C TYR A 46 21.32 1.08 9.58
N ASP A 47 20.90 0.12 8.75
CA ASP A 47 21.76 -0.39 7.67
C ASP A 47 21.96 0.58 6.49
N GLY A 48 21.19 1.68 6.44
CA GLY A 48 21.27 2.70 5.40
C GLY A 48 20.73 2.23 4.04
N ILE A 49 20.13 1.05 3.96
CA ILE A 49 19.58 0.48 2.74
C ILE A 49 18.12 0.89 2.63
N ALA A 50 17.78 1.56 1.53
CA ALA A 50 16.40 1.92 1.22
C ALA A 50 15.54 0.64 1.07
N PRO A 51 14.30 0.62 1.59
CA PRO A 51 13.41 -0.50 1.38
C PRO A 51 13.15 -0.71 -0.11
N THR A 52 12.91 -1.96 -0.48
CA THR A 52 12.58 -2.31 -1.87
C THR A 52 11.30 -1.62 -2.30
N LYS A 53 11.22 -1.22 -3.58
CA LYS A 53 10.03 -0.53 -4.14
C LYS A 53 8.75 -1.33 -3.95
N ASN A 54 8.83 -2.67 -3.91
CA ASN A 54 7.69 -3.55 -3.68
C ASN A 54 7.12 -3.41 -2.25
N VAL A 55 7.98 -3.43 -1.22
CA VAL A 55 7.55 -3.25 0.17
C VAL A 55 6.93 -1.87 0.38
N VAL A 56 7.53 -0.83 -0.22
CA VAL A 56 6.97 0.52 -0.18
C VAL A 56 5.58 0.55 -0.83
N ALA A 57 5.43 -0.07 -2.01
CA ALA A 57 4.15 -0.10 -2.72
C ALA A 57 3.06 -0.86 -1.94
N GLU A 58 3.36 -2.01 -1.34
CA GLU A 58 2.41 -2.78 -0.52
C GLU A 58 1.92 -1.99 0.70
N ARG A 59 2.83 -1.30 1.38
CA ARG A 59 2.48 -0.40 2.49
C ARG A 59 1.59 0.74 2.03
N LEU A 60 1.90 1.38 0.90
CA LEU A 60 1.08 2.46 0.35
C LEU A 60 -0.32 1.99 -0.07
N ILE A 61 -0.44 0.78 -0.64
CA ILE A 61 -1.75 0.18 -0.97
C ILE A 61 -2.60 0.01 0.30
N CYS A 62 -2.03 -0.52 1.38
CA CYS A 62 -2.73 -0.65 2.66
C CYS A 62 -3.23 0.71 3.17
N LEU A 63 -2.37 1.73 3.15
CA LEU A 63 -2.73 3.08 3.58
C LEU A 63 -3.81 3.69 2.68
N TYR A 64 -3.74 3.48 1.38
CA TYR A 64 -4.76 3.92 0.44
C TYR A 64 -6.13 3.32 0.75
N GLN A 65 -6.19 2.01 1.02
CA GLN A 65 -7.44 1.33 1.35
C GLN A 65 -8.02 1.83 2.68
N LEU A 66 -7.17 2.08 3.68
CA LEU A 66 -7.58 2.70 4.93
C LEU A 66 -8.14 4.12 4.72
N LEU A 67 -7.54 4.91 3.83
CA LEU A 67 -8.03 6.26 3.50
C LEU A 67 -9.36 6.25 2.75
N LYS A 68 -9.54 5.28 1.84
CA LYS A 68 -10.77 5.12 1.05
C LYS A 68 -11.98 4.89 1.95
N GLY A 69 -11.78 4.27 3.12
CA GLY A 69 -12.82 4.06 4.14
C GLY A 69 -13.75 2.88 3.82
N ASP A 70 -13.44 2.10 2.79
CA ASP A 70 -14.16 0.88 2.46
C ASP A 70 -13.80 -0.25 3.45
N ARG A 71 -14.62 -1.31 3.44
CA ARG A 71 -14.34 -2.53 4.21
C ARG A 71 -12.97 -3.07 3.80
N THR A 72 -12.03 -3.11 4.75
CA THR A 72 -10.63 -3.47 4.50
C THR A 72 -10.14 -4.55 5.46
N PHE A 73 -9.43 -5.55 4.93
CA PHE A 73 -8.76 -6.57 5.72
C PHE A 73 -7.25 -6.39 5.61
N ILE A 74 -6.60 -6.06 6.73
CA ILE A 74 -5.15 -5.87 6.77
C ILE A 74 -4.55 -6.89 7.73
N VAL A 75 -3.49 -7.57 7.28
CA VAL A 75 -2.67 -8.44 8.12
C VAL A 75 -1.30 -7.81 8.27
N THR A 76 -0.76 -7.78 9.48
CA THR A 76 0.53 -7.18 9.79
C THR A 76 1.25 -7.95 10.89
N SER A 77 2.58 -7.82 10.96
CA SER A 77 3.33 -8.22 12.13
C SER A 77 3.33 -7.11 13.20
N ILE A 78 3.62 -7.47 14.46
CA ILE A 78 3.81 -6.49 15.55
C ILE A 78 4.95 -5.51 15.24
N GLN A 79 6.04 -6.00 14.65
CA GLN A 79 7.20 -5.17 14.26
C GLN A 79 6.81 -4.13 13.22
N ALA A 80 6.07 -4.55 12.18
CA ALA A 80 5.59 -3.65 11.13
C ALA A 80 4.64 -2.57 11.67
N LEU A 81 3.76 -2.94 12.62
CA LEU A 81 2.77 -2.06 13.23
C LEU A 81 3.40 -0.97 14.11
N MET A 82 4.51 -1.28 14.79
CA MET A 82 5.20 -0.32 15.67
C MET A 82 5.92 0.79 14.92
N HIS A 83 6.14 0.65 13.60
CA HIS A 83 6.78 1.68 12.80
C HIS A 83 5.85 2.88 12.62
N LYS A 84 6.32 4.06 13.05
CA LYS A 84 5.64 5.33 12.77
C LYS A 84 5.52 5.54 11.27
N ILE A 85 4.35 6.02 10.85
CA ILE A 85 4.06 6.37 9.47
C ILE A 85 3.89 7.88 9.32
N LEU A 86 3.85 8.33 8.07
CA LEU A 86 3.59 9.72 7.72
C LEU A 86 2.20 10.15 8.22
N PRO A 87 2.00 11.44 8.56
CA PRO A 87 0.67 11.96 8.87
C PRO A 87 -0.32 11.71 7.73
N GLN A 88 -1.59 11.48 8.09
CA GLN A 88 -2.65 11.17 7.13
C GLN A 88 -2.71 12.17 5.97
N SER A 89 -2.64 13.47 6.27
CA SER A 89 -2.71 14.54 5.26
C SER A 89 -1.59 14.47 4.22
N VAL A 90 -0.39 14.03 4.64
CA VAL A 90 0.76 13.87 3.74
C VAL A 90 0.52 12.68 2.82
N VAL A 91 0.07 11.56 3.38
CA VAL A 91 -0.22 10.35 2.60
C VAL A 91 -1.35 10.59 1.60
N GLU A 92 -2.41 11.28 2.01
CA GLU A 92 -3.54 11.62 1.15
C GLU A 92 -3.12 12.50 -0.03
N SER A 93 -2.29 13.52 0.20
CA SER A 93 -1.78 14.41 -0.86
C SER A 93 -0.89 13.70 -1.89
N ALA A 94 -0.33 12.54 -1.55
CA ALA A 94 0.52 11.76 -2.44
C ALA A 94 -0.26 10.91 -3.46
N PHE A 95 -1.58 10.74 -3.29
CA PHE A 95 -2.41 9.96 -4.21
C PHE A 95 -2.97 10.83 -5.34
N LEU A 96 -2.82 10.35 -6.57
CA LEU A 96 -3.48 10.89 -7.76
C LEU A 96 -4.57 9.90 -8.19
N THR A 97 -5.83 10.35 -8.16
CA THR A 97 -6.97 9.56 -8.66
C THR A 97 -7.37 10.07 -10.02
N LEU A 98 -7.46 9.17 -11.01
CA LEU A 98 -7.92 9.47 -12.36
C LEU A 98 -9.18 8.62 -12.64
N ARG A 99 -10.21 9.25 -13.21
CA ARG A 99 -11.49 8.62 -13.57
C ARG A 99 -11.81 8.84 -15.03
N ILE A 100 -12.62 7.95 -15.59
CA ILE A 100 -13.14 8.11 -16.96
C ILE A 100 -13.98 9.39 -17.00
N GLY A 101 -13.64 10.28 -17.93
CA GLY A 101 -14.28 11.59 -18.08
C GLY A 101 -13.53 12.76 -17.46
N ASP A 102 -12.43 12.52 -16.74
CA ASP A 102 -11.61 13.60 -16.19
C ASP A 102 -10.88 14.37 -17.31
N GLU A 103 -11.02 15.70 -17.31
CA GLU A 103 -10.26 16.60 -18.18
C GLU A 103 -8.98 17.07 -17.47
N ILE A 104 -7.89 16.31 -17.64
CA ILE A 104 -6.58 16.64 -17.09
C ILE A 104 -5.51 16.70 -18.18
N ALA A 105 -4.70 17.75 -18.17
CA ALA A 105 -3.56 17.86 -19.08
C ALA A 105 -2.53 16.77 -18.75
N PRO A 106 -2.07 15.97 -19.72
CA PRO A 106 -1.07 14.92 -19.48
C PRO A 106 0.21 15.43 -18.82
N ASP A 107 0.64 16.66 -19.14
CA ASP A 107 1.78 17.32 -18.50
C ASP A 107 1.62 17.46 -16.99
N LYS A 108 0.42 17.77 -16.49
CA LYS A 108 0.13 17.87 -15.06
C LYS A 108 0.24 16.53 -14.36
N VAL A 109 -0.21 15.45 -15.01
CA VAL A 109 -0.07 14.09 -14.49
C VAL A 109 1.41 13.73 -14.35
N VAL A 110 2.22 14.03 -15.37
CA VAL A 110 3.67 13.79 -15.32
C VAL A 110 4.33 14.60 -14.22
N GLU A 111 4.01 15.88 -14.09
CA GLU A 111 4.57 16.75 -13.05
C GLU A 111 4.26 16.21 -11.64
N GLN A 112 3.02 15.79 -11.39
CA GLN A 112 2.61 15.23 -10.11
C GLN A 112 3.29 13.89 -9.81
N LEU A 113 3.45 13.02 -10.82
CA LEU A 113 4.19 11.77 -10.64
C LEU A 113 5.66 12.02 -10.32
N LEU A 114 6.31 12.98 -10.99
CA LEU A 114 7.69 13.37 -10.70
C LEU A 114 7.82 13.96 -9.29
N HIS A 115 6.86 14.79 -8.86
CA HIS A 115 6.81 15.33 -7.50
C HIS A 115 6.68 14.21 -6.45
N ASN A 116 5.93 13.16 -6.76
CA ASN A 116 5.77 11.97 -5.92
C ASN A 116 6.94 10.97 -6.01
N GLY A 117 8.04 11.33 -6.69
CA GLY A 117 9.27 10.54 -6.73
C GLY A 117 9.31 9.42 -7.77
N TYR A 118 8.41 9.43 -8.77
CA TYR A 118 8.50 8.52 -9.90
C TYR A 118 9.69 8.89 -10.79
N LEU A 119 10.31 7.87 -11.40
CA LEU A 119 11.45 8.03 -12.29
C LEU A 119 10.99 8.05 -13.75
N ARG A 120 11.44 9.05 -14.51
CA ARG A 120 11.19 9.11 -15.95
C ARG A 120 12.14 8.19 -16.70
N VAL A 121 11.57 7.27 -17.47
CA VAL A 121 12.28 6.27 -18.27
C VAL A 121 11.67 6.20 -19.68
N ASP A 122 12.40 5.60 -20.62
CA ASP A 122 11.90 5.39 -21.99
C ASP A 122 10.93 4.19 -22.08
N LEU A 123 11.13 3.20 -21.19
CA LEU A 123 10.32 1.99 -21.06
C LEU A 123 10.11 1.68 -19.57
N VAL A 124 8.86 1.52 -19.16
CA VAL A 124 8.49 1.18 -17.77
C VAL A 124 8.67 -0.32 -17.55
N GLU A 125 9.47 -0.69 -16.56
CA GLU A 125 9.74 -2.09 -16.20
C GLU A 125 9.27 -2.41 -14.78
N VAL A 126 9.39 -1.45 -13.85
CA VAL A 126 9.05 -1.66 -12.43
C VAL A 126 8.14 -0.58 -11.86
N LYS A 127 7.55 -0.86 -10.68
CA LYS A 127 6.77 0.14 -9.93
C LYS A 127 7.62 1.37 -9.62
N GLY A 128 7.02 2.56 -9.71
CA GLY A 128 7.70 3.83 -9.47
C GLY A 128 8.42 4.40 -10.70
N GLU A 129 8.18 3.86 -11.89
CA GLU A 129 8.64 4.41 -13.16
C GLU A 129 7.48 5.00 -13.96
N LEU A 130 7.78 5.99 -14.80
CA LEU A 130 6.84 6.60 -15.73
C LEU A 130 7.53 6.79 -17.08
N ALA A 131 6.78 6.58 -18.15
CA ALA A 131 7.21 6.92 -19.51
C ALA A 131 6.13 7.78 -20.17
N ARG A 132 6.57 8.75 -20.97
CA ARG A 132 5.69 9.53 -21.84
C ARG A 132 6.26 9.48 -23.24
N ARG A 133 5.45 9.00 -24.17
CA ARG A 133 5.71 8.99 -25.61
C ARG A 133 5.05 10.18 -26.27
#